data_AF-A0A6J4MV53-F1
#
_entry.id   AF-A0A6J4MV53-F1
#
_cell.length_a   1.000
_cell.length_b   1.000
_cell.length_c   1.000
_cell.angle_alpha   90.00
_cell.angle_beta   90.00
_cell.angle_gamma   90.00
#
_symmetry.space_group_name_H-M   'P 1'
#
loop_
_entity.id
_entity.type
_entity.pdbx_description
1 polymer ?
#
loop_
_entity_poly.entity_id
_entity_poly.type
_entity_poly.pdbx_seq_one_letter_code
_entity_poly.pdbx_strand_id
1 'polypeptide(L)'
;MSSESGCPFTGSSQKHQPRHRPSNRDWWPNYLNLSILHQHSSKANPMGEEFNYAEEFKSLDLAALRADIYELMTTSQDWWPADYGHYGPLFIRMAWHSAGTYRMGDGRGGAGSGSQRFEPLNSWPDNANLDKARMLLWPIKQKYGKKISWADLMVFAGNCALESMGFKTIGFAGGRVDVWAPEEDIYWGSEKAWLDNERYEGDRVLLNPLAAVQMGLIYVNPEGPDGEPDPVGSARDIRETFSRMAMNDEETVALTAGGHTFGKCHGAGEATHVGADPGGGTIIDQGLGWKNAFNTGVGVDAITSGIEGAWTPTPTQWDNSYLETLFKYDWELTKSPAGAWQWKPKGDAGAGTVPDAHDPSRRHAPMMTTADMAMKMDPIYNQIARRYRDNPDEFAEAFAKAWFKLTHRDMGPRSRYLGPEVPQEEFLWQDLIPAVDHELIDEQDIAALKAKILASGLSVSQLVSTAWASASTFRCSDMRGGANGARICLAPQKDWEVNQPEQLATVLQTLEGIQQEFNSSQPGGKRVSLADLIVLGGCAGIEQAAKNAGHDVTVPFKPGRTDALQEKTDVESFAVLEPTADGFRNYTSGKHSESLEELLVDRAQLMSLSAPQMTALVGGLRVLGANFGGS
;
A
#
# COMPACT_ATOMS: atom_id res chain seq x y z
N MET A 1 3.11 34.19 23.34
CA MET A 1 2.03 33.90 24.30
C MET A 1 1.17 32.83 23.68
N SER A 2 1.11 31.68 24.32
CA SER A 2 0.36 30.49 23.91
C SER A 2 -1.14 30.76 23.97
N SER A 3 -1.85 30.60 22.87
CA SER A 3 -3.30 30.39 22.88
C SER A 3 -3.55 28.89 22.92
N GLU A 4 -3.65 28.34 24.13
CA GLU A 4 -4.28 27.04 24.36
C GLU A 4 -5.69 27.07 23.80
N SER A 5 -6.01 26.16 22.89
CA SER A 5 -7.38 25.82 22.51
C SER A 5 -8.04 25.03 23.64
N GLY A 6 -8.28 25.72 24.76
CA GLY A 6 -9.18 25.25 25.81
C GLY A 6 -10.63 25.23 25.29
N CYS A 7 -11.30 24.10 25.49
CA CYS A 7 -12.72 23.93 25.19
C CYS A 7 -13.58 25.00 25.91
N PRO A 8 -14.41 25.81 25.21
CA PRO A 8 -15.06 26.97 25.80
C PRO A 8 -16.46 26.63 26.31
N PHE A 9 -16.58 26.06 27.51
CA PHE A 9 -17.89 25.94 28.18
C PHE A 9 -17.81 26.22 29.69
N THR A 10 -18.18 27.44 30.07
CA THR A 10 -18.51 27.83 31.45
C THR A 10 -20.03 27.71 31.64
N GLY A 11 -20.51 26.56 32.09
CA GLY A 11 -21.94 26.38 32.39
C GLY A 11 -22.29 24.99 32.91
N SER A 12 -22.70 24.92 34.17
CA SER A 12 -22.99 23.72 34.97
C SER A 12 -23.86 22.64 34.30
N SER A 13 -23.25 21.49 34.00
CA SER A 13 -23.77 20.14 34.32
C SER A 13 -22.62 19.13 34.19
N GLN A 14 -22.36 18.34 35.23
CA GLN A 14 -21.35 17.26 35.21
C GLN A 14 -21.67 16.28 34.07
N LYS A 15 -20.70 15.99 33.16
CA LYS A 15 -20.69 14.78 32.30
C LYS A 15 -19.32 14.55 31.64
N HIS A 16 -18.64 13.49 32.11
CA HIS A 16 -17.48 12.77 31.56
C HIS A 16 -16.52 13.52 30.62
N GLN A 17 -15.53 14.23 31.20
CA GLN A 17 -14.25 14.31 30.50
C GLN A 17 -13.63 12.90 30.51
N PRO A 18 -13.19 12.35 29.36
CA PRO A 18 -12.27 11.22 29.41
C PRO A 18 -11.10 11.67 30.29
N ARG A 19 -10.73 10.86 31.27
CA ARG A 19 -9.46 11.06 31.99
C ARG A 19 -8.35 10.83 30.96
N HIS A 20 -8.07 11.81 30.10
CA HIS A 20 -6.94 11.79 29.20
C HIS A 20 -5.70 11.80 30.10
N ARG A 21 -5.17 10.61 30.37
CA ARG A 21 -3.93 10.47 31.09
C ARG A 21 -2.85 10.92 30.11
N PRO A 22 -2.10 12.00 30.40
CA PRO A 22 -1.03 12.42 29.50
C PRO A 22 -0.11 11.23 29.21
N SER A 23 0.22 11.05 27.93
CA SER A 23 1.18 10.04 27.49
C SER A 23 2.60 10.46 27.87
N ASN A 24 3.56 9.54 27.83
CA ASN A 24 4.97 9.91 28.05
C ASN A 24 5.46 10.92 26.99
N ARG A 25 4.91 10.89 25.78
CA ARG A 25 5.25 11.84 24.71
C ARG A 25 4.73 13.25 24.98
N ASP A 26 3.69 13.40 25.79
CA ASP A 26 3.21 14.72 26.22
C ASP A 26 4.22 15.41 27.16
N TRP A 27 4.99 14.62 27.92
CA TRP A 27 6.07 15.12 28.79
C TRP A 27 7.42 15.20 28.09
N TRP A 28 7.71 14.23 27.23
CA TRP A 28 8.96 14.09 26.50
C TRP A 28 8.66 13.86 25.02
N PRO A 29 8.50 14.92 24.22
CA PRO A 29 8.11 14.82 22.81
C PRO A 29 9.04 13.93 21.97
N ASN A 30 10.33 13.90 22.30
CA ASN A 30 11.34 13.09 21.62
C ASN A 30 11.52 11.69 22.24
N TYR A 31 10.52 11.20 22.98
CA TYR A 31 10.57 9.85 23.57
C TYR A 31 10.43 8.79 22.47
N LEU A 32 11.45 7.94 22.36
CA LEU A 32 11.53 6.86 21.38
C LEU A 32 10.32 5.91 21.47
N ASN A 33 9.65 5.69 20.35
CA ASN A 33 8.44 4.87 20.34
C ASN A 33 8.72 3.38 20.15
N LEU A 34 8.84 2.65 21.25
CA LEU A 34 8.96 1.19 21.20
C LEU A 34 7.61 0.47 21.02
N SER A 35 6.46 1.17 21.05
CA SER A 35 5.15 0.52 20.86
C SER A 35 5.03 -0.17 19.50
N ILE A 36 5.70 0.37 18.47
CA ILE A 36 5.64 -0.15 17.12
C ILE A 36 6.22 -1.56 16.99
N LEU A 37 7.14 -1.94 17.88
CA LEU A 37 7.72 -3.30 17.94
C LEU A 37 6.83 -4.31 18.67
N HIS A 38 5.65 -3.88 19.12
CA HIS A 38 4.68 -4.69 19.86
C HIS A 38 3.27 -4.62 19.27
N GLN A 39 3.12 -3.99 18.10
CA GLN A 39 1.87 -3.98 17.35
C GLN A 39 1.50 -5.39 16.89
N HIS A 40 0.21 -5.58 16.61
CA HIS A 40 -0.37 -6.86 16.14
C HIS A 40 -0.01 -8.08 16.99
N SER A 41 0.22 -7.87 18.30
CA SER A 41 0.45 -8.95 19.25
C SER A 41 -0.65 -10.02 19.18
N SER A 42 -0.29 -11.28 19.37
CA SER A 42 -1.25 -12.40 19.44
C SER A 42 -2.35 -12.18 20.48
N LYS A 43 -2.10 -11.36 21.52
CA LYS A 43 -3.10 -10.99 22.54
C LYS A 43 -4.23 -10.10 22.00
N ALA A 44 -3.99 -9.34 20.94
CA ALA A 44 -4.99 -8.50 20.30
C ALA A 44 -5.73 -9.24 19.16
N ASN A 45 -5.22 -10.40 18.73
CA ASN A 45 -5.79 -11.18 17.64
C ASN A 45 -6.82 -12.20 18.17
N PRO A 46 -8.12 -12.06 17.84
CA PRO A 46 -9.18 -12.96 18.30
C PRO A 46 -9.17 -14.34 17.62
N MET A 47 -8.35 -14.55 16.58
CA MET A 47 -8.34 -15.79 15.82
C MET A 47 -7.58 -16.94 16.50
N GLY A 48 -6.68 -16.62 17.43
CA GLY A 48 -5.79 -17.59 18.09
C GLY A 48 -4.57 -17.97 17.25
N GLU A 49 -3.55 -18.57 17.89
CA GLU A 49 -2.25 -18.86 17.28
C GLU A 49 -2.28 -19.96 16.21
N GLU A 50 -3.24 -20.89 16.29
CA GLU A 50 -3.41 -21.99 15.34
C GLU A 50 -4.15 -21.59 14.05
N PHE A 51 -4.68 -20.37 13.96
CA PHE A 51 -5.43 -19.91 12.80
C PHE A 51 -4.51 -19.69 11.59
N ASN A 52 -4.84 -20.34 10.47
CA ASN A 52 -4.16 -20.16 9.20
C ASN A 52 -5.12 -19.63 8.15
N TYR A 53 -5.02 -18.33 7.86
CA TYR A 53 -5.90 -17.69 6.88
C TYR A 53 -5.77 -18.30 5.48
N ALA A 54 -4.58 -18.71 5.07
CA ALA A 54 -4.37 -19.26 3.74
C ALA A 54 -5.15 -20.57 3.53
N GLU A 55 -5.22 -21.42 4.55
CA GLU A 55 -6.01 -22.66 4.50
C GLU A 55 -7.52 -22.38 4.54
N GLU A 56 -7.95 -21.40 5.35
CA GLU A 56 -9.36 -21.00 5.43
C GLU A 56 -9.86 -20.38 4.12
N PHE A 57 -9.05 -19.52 3.50
CA PHE A 57 -9.34 -18.91 2.20
C PHE A 57 -9.40 -19.95 1.08
N LYS A 58 -8.52 -20.96 1.06
CA LYS A 58 -8.60 -22.06 0.08
C LYS A 58 -9.92 -22.84 0.15
N SER A 59 -10.60 -22.83 1.30
CA SER A 59 -11.90 -23.47 1.50
C SER A 59 -13.11 -22.57 1.16
N LEU A 60 -12.87 -21.34 0.73
CA LEU A 60 -13.89 -20.37 0.33
C LEU A 60 -14.41 -20.70 -1.07
N ASP A 61 -15.74 -20.69 -1.22
CA ASP A 61 -16.37 -20.69 -2.54
C ASP A 61 -16.35 -19.25 -3.09
N LEU A 62 -15.30 -18.94 -3.87
CA LEU A 62 -15.10 -17.61 -4.42
C LEU A 62 -16.21 -17.22 -5.44
N ALA A 63 -16.78 -18.20 -6.14
CA ALA A 63 -17.86 -17.96 -7.08
C ALA A 63 -19.17 -17.61 -6.35
N ALA A 64 -19.48 -18.30 -5.25
CA ALA A 64 -20.61 -17.95 -4.40
C ALA A 64 -20.44 -16.55 -3.75
N LEU A 65 -19.23 -16.23 -3.28
CA LEU A 65 -18.92 -14.90 -2.74
C LEU A 65 -19.16 -13.80 -3.80
N ARG A 66 -18.67 -14.00 -5.03
CA ARG A 66 -18.89 -13.08 -6.15
C ARG A 66 -20.38 -12.88 -6.43
N ALA A 67 -21.15 -13.98 -6.49
CA ALA A 67 -22.58 -13.92 -6.74
C ALA A 67 -23.33 -13.10 -5.68
N ASP A 68 -23.02 -13.28 -4.40
CA ASP A 68 -23.63 -12.49 -3.33
C ASP A 68 -23.23 -11.00 -3.41
N ILE A 69 -21.99 -10.70 -3.81
CA ILE A 69 -21.54 -9.31 -3.99
C ILE A 69 -22.27 -8.66 -5.18
N TYR A 70 -22.47 -9.37 -6.29
CA TYR A 70 -23.26 -8.87 -7.42
C TYR A 70 -24.72 -8.61 -7.03
N GLU A 71 -25.33 -9.49 -6.23
CA GLU A 71 -26.67 -9.27 -5.70
C GLU A 71 -26.71 -8.03 -4.80
N LEU A 72 -25.76 -7.89 -3.87
CA LEU A 72 -25.65 -6.72 -2.99
C LEU A 72 -25.52 -5.42 -3.79
N MET A 73 -24.74 -5.41 -4.88
CA MET A 73 -24.51 -4.20 -5.68
C MET A 73 -25.79 -3.58 -6.23
N THR A 74 -26.82 -4.38 -6.49
CA THR A 74 -28.11 -3.92 -7.02
C THR A 74 -29.23 -3.94 -5.99
N THR A 75 -28.93 -4.33 -4.75
CA THR A 75 -29.89 -4.34 -3.63
C THR A 75 -29.72 -3.09 -2.78
N SER A 76 -30.25 -1.97 -3.28
CA SER A 76 -30.19 -0.67 -2.62
C SER A 76 -30.78 -0.71 -1.20
N GLN A 77 -30.10 -0.05 -0.26
CA GLN A 77 -30.50 0.08 1.13
C GLN A 77 -31.05 1.47 1.41
N ASP A 78 -32.17 1.58 2.13
CA ASP A 78 -32.82 2.87 2.40
C ASP A 78 -31.93 3.85 3.20
N TRP A 79 -31.06 3.32 4.06
CA TRP A 79 -30.15 4.12 4.88
C TRP A 79 -28.94 4.67 4.09
N TRP A 80 -28.70 4.17 2.89
CA TRP A 80 -27.69 4.70 1.96
C TRP A 80 -28.03 4.30 0.52
N PRO A 81 -29.02 4.94 -0.14
CA PRO A 81 -29.51 4.48 -1.45
C PRO A 81 -28.42 4.45 -2.52
N ALA A 82 -28.44 3.43 -3.38
CA ALA A 82 -27.45 3.26 -4.44
C ALA A 82 -27.67 4.29 -5.56
N ASP A 83 -26.62 5.04 -5.90
CA ASP A 83 -26.61 5.86 -7.12
C ASP A 83 -26.87 4.96 -8.33
N TYR A 84 -27.76 5.40 -9.23
CA TYR A 84 -28.12 4.67 -10.45
C TYR A 84 -28.64 3.25 -10.19
N GLY A 85 -29.04 2.94 -8.95
CA GLY A 85 -29.42 1.59 -8.53
C GLY A 85 -28.25 0.60 -8.46
N HIS A 86 -26.99 1.06 -8.42
CA HIS A 86 -25.82 0.19 -8.42
C HIS A 86 -24.67 0.72 -7.54
N TYR A 87 -24.26 -0.02 -6.50
CA TYR A 87 -23.16 0.37 -5.59
C TYR A 87 -21.75 0.17 -6.17
N GLY A 88 -21.62 -0.43 -7.35
CA GLY A 88 -20.34 -0.71 -8.01
C GLY A 88 -19.34 0.45 -7.96
N PRO A 89 -19.67 1.67 -8.40
CA PRO A 89 -18.73 2.79 -8.37
C PRO A 89 -18.25 3.15 -6.95
N LEU A 90 -19.11 3.02 -5.93
CA LEU A 90 -18.73 3.22 -4.53
C LEU A 90 -17.74 2.14 -4.05
N PHE A 91 -17.92 0.88 -4.47
CA PHE A 91 -16.98 -0.20 -4.15
C PHE A 91 -15.65 -0.10 -4.90
N ILE A 92 -15.65 0.41 -6.14
CA ILE A 92 -14.41 0.75 -6.86
C ILE A 92 -13.64 1.81 -6.06
N ARG A 93 -14.30 2.91 -5.66
CA ARG A 93 -13.67 3.93 -4.82
C ARG A 93 -13.16 3.35 -3.51
N MET A 94 -13.93 2.51 -2.83
CA MET A 94 -13.49 1.88 -1.58
C MET A 94 -12.21 1.06 -1.76
N ALA A 95 -12.15 0.22 -2.80
CA ALA A 95 -10.97 -0.58 -3.12
C ALA A 95 -9.78 0.28 -3.55
N TRP A 96 -10.01 1.30 -4.39
CA TRP A 96 -9.02 2.31 -4.78
C TRP A 96 -8.41 2.98 -3.55
N HIS A 97 -9.23 3.51 -2.64
CA HIS A 97 -8.77 4.18 -1.41
C HIS A 97 -8.12 3.21 -0.43
N SER A 98 -8.53 1.94 -0.41
CA SER A 98 -7.89 0.93 0.44
C SER A 98 -6.48 0.65 -0.02
N ALA A 99 -6.26 0.50 -1.33
CA ALA A 99 -4.94 0.25 -1.89
C ALA A 99 -4.10 1.52 -2.05
N GLY A 100 -4.78 2.66 -2.20
CA GLY A 100 -4.22 3.95 -2.61
C GLY A 100 -3.38 4.66 -1.56
N THR A 101 -3.25 4.14 -0.34
CA THR A 101 -2.40 4.76 0.68
C THR A 101 -0.95 4.28 0.65
N TYR A 102 -0.63 3.28 -0.18
CA TYR A 102 0.69 2.67 -0.28
C TYR A 102 1.75 3.66 -0.75
N ARG A 103 2.96 3.58 -0.20
CA ARG A 103 4.10 4.43 -0.57
C ARG A 103 5.32 3.56 -0.76
N MET A 104 5.99 3.67 -1.91
CA MET A 104 7.13 2.83 -2.22
C MET A 104 8.35 3.08 -1.32
N GLY A 105 8.47 4.30 -0.77
CA GLY A 105 9.59 4.72 0.07
C GLY A 105 9.82 3.79 1.27
N ASP A 106 8.75 3.43 2.00
CA ASP A 106 8.83 2.51 3.14
C ASP A 106 7.90 1.29 3.02
N GLY A 107 7.16 1.18 1.92
CA GLY A 107 6.25 0.08 1.64
C GLY A 107 4.97 0.09 2.47
N ARG A 108 4.77 1.11 3.34
CA ARG A 108 3.61 1.21 4.24
C ARG A 108 2.39 1.77 3.53
N GLY A 109 1.23 1.57 4.17
CA GLY A 109 -0.08 1.80 3.57
C GLY A 109 -0.46 0.64 2.65
N GLY A 110 -1.46 0.86 1.79
CA GLY A 110 -1.97 -0.17 0.91
C GLY A 110 -3.11 -0.98 1.53
N ALA A 111 -3.57 -1.99 0.78
CA ALA A 111 -4.73 -2.79 1.12
C ALA A 111 -4.38 -4.05 1.93
N GLY A 112 -3.10 -4.39 2.06
CA GLY A 112 -2.60 -5.66 2.60
C GLY A 112 -3.07 -6.03 4.01
N SER A 113 -3.40 -5.04 4.85
CA SER A 113 -3.81 -5.20 6.26
C SER A 113 -5.31 -4.98 6.50
N GLY A 114 -6.01 -4.36 5.55
CA GLY A 114 -7.40 -3.91 5.74
C GLY A 114 -7.55 -2.70 6.67
N SER A 115 -6.48 -1.90 6.83
CA SER A 115 -6.41 -0.76 7.77
C SER A 115 -7.39 0.37 7.50
N GLN A 116 -8.05 0.44 6.33
CA GLN A 116 -9.14 1.40 6.09
C GLN A 116 -10.30 1.27 7.09
N ARG A 117 -10.38 0.16 7.84
CA ARG A 117 -11.36 -0.06 8.91
C ARG A 117 -10.99 0.58 10.25
N PHE A 118 -9.77 1.08 10.40
CA PHE A 118 -9.23 1.59 11.64
C PHE A 118 -8.75 3.03 11.48
N GLU A 119 -8.60 3.72 12.60
CA GLU A 119 -7.97 5.04 12.64
C GLU A 119 -6.52 4.99 12.16
N PRO A 120 -5.99 6.06 11.54
CA PRO A 120 -6.72 7.27 11.16
C PRO A 120 -7.52 7.13 9.85
N LEU A 121 -7.32 6.04 9.08
CA LEU A 121 -7.82 5.92 7.71
C LEU A 121 -9.34 5.87 7.61
N ASN A 122 -10.03 5.22 8.55
CA ASN A 122 -11.49 5.19 8.59
C ASN A 122 -12.13 6.59 8.74
N SER A 123 -11.35 7.61 9.12
CA SER A 123 -11.81 8.98 9.43
C SER A 123 -11.12 10.08 8.60
N TRP A 124 -10.21 9.71 7.69
CA TRP A 124 -9.65 10.66 6.73
C TRP A 124 -10.75 11.35 5.91
N PRO A 125 -10.66 12.67 5.65
CA PRO A 125 -11.63 13.39 4.83
C PRO A 125 -11.86 12.75 3.46
N ASP A 126 -10.79 12.26 2.81
CA ASP A 126 -10.90 11.63 1.49
C ASP A 126 -11.54 10.24 1.56
N ASN A 127 -11.69 9.65 2.76
CA ASN A 127 -12.43 8.41 2.98
C ASN A 127 -13.88 8.65 3.43
N ALA A 128 -14.38 9.89 3.36
CA ALA A 128 -15.77 10.20 3.66
C ALA A 128 -16.75 9.26 2.95
N ASN A 129 -17.73 8.79 3.71
CA ASN A 129 -18.76 7.83 3.31
C ASN A 129 -18.28 6.43 2.91
N LEU A 130 -16.98 6.11 2.99
CA LEU A 130 -16.49 4.74 2.81
C LEU A 130 -16.79 3.85 4.03
N ASP A 131 -17.12 4.44 5.19
CA ASP A 131 -17.75 3.73 6.29
C ASP A 131 -19.09 3.09 5.87
N LYS A 132 -19.89 3.78 5.06
CA LYS A 132 -21.14 3.23 4.47
C LYS A 132 -20.82 2.08 3.51
N ALA A 133 -19.81 2.24 2.65
CA ALA A 133 -19.37 1.19 1.72
C ALA A 133 -18.96 -0.09 2.46
N ARG A 134 -18.15 0.03 3.52
CA ARG A 134 -17.75 -1.12 4.35
C ARG A 134 -18.93 -1.74 5.09
N MET A 135 -19.87 -0.91 5.57
CA MET A 135 -21.07 -1.40 6.25
C MET A 135 -22.02 -2.16 5.30
N LEU A 136 -22.11 -1.76 4.02
CA LEU A 136 -22.85 -2.53 3.01
C LEU A 136 -22.30 -3.95 2.83
N LEU A 137 -20.99 -4.14 2.98
CA LEU A 137 -20.32 -5.44 2.86
C LEU A 137 -20.36 -6.29 4.14
N TRP A 138 -20.81 -5.72 5.27
CA TRP A 138 -20.86 -6.44 6.54
C TRP A 138 -21.68 -7.74 6.49
N PRO A 139 -22.89 -7.80 5.88
CA PRO A 139 -23.64 -9.05 5.76
C PRO A 139 -22.87 -10.14 5.01
N ILE A 140 -22.08 -9.77 4.00
CA ILE A 140 -21.20 -10.68 3.26
C ILE A 140 -20.09 -11.20 4.17
N LYS A 141 -19.38 -10.29 4.87
CA LYS A 141 -18.35 -10.68 5.84
C LYS A 141 -18.90 -11.61 6.92
N GLN A 142 -20.11 -11.34 7.40
CA GLN A 142 -20.79 -12.17 8.40
C GLN A 142 -21.11 -13.57 7.86
N LYS A 143 -21.58 -13.68 6.62
CA LYS A 143 -21.91 -14.96 5.96
C LYS A 143 -20.68 -15.85 5.78
N TYR A 144 -19.55 -15.29 5.34
CA TYR A 144 -18.34 -16.05 5.03
C TYR A 144 -17.34 -16.15 6.20
N GLY A 145 -17.53 -15.34 7.25
CA GLY A 145 -16.78 -15.43 8.50
C GLY A 145 -15.27 -15.34 8.28
N LYS A 146 -14.53 -16.27 8.88
CA LYS A 146 -13.05 -16.29 8.86
C LYS A 146 -12.42 -16.72 7.53
N LYS A 147 -13.22 -17.20 6.57
CA LYS A 147 -12.73 -17.67 5.26
C LYS A 147 -12.35 -16.52 4.32
N ILE A 148 -12.85 -15.31 4.59
CA ILE A 148 -12.50 -14.10 3.86
C ILE A 148 -12.15 -13.01 4.87
N SER A 149 -10.97 -12.42 4.75
CA SER A 149 -10.58 -11.25 5.53
C SER A 149 -11.31 -10.01 5.01
N TRP A 150 -11.42 -8.97 5.83
CA TRP A 150 -11.90 -7.69 5.33
C TRP A 150 -10.94 -7.08 4.31
N ALA A 151 -9.64 -7.25 4.52
CA ALA A 151 -8.61 -6.82 3.57
C ALA A 151 -8.86 -7.38 2.15
N ASP A 152 -9.10 -8.68 2.02
CA ASP A 152 -9.44 -9.30 0.73
C ASP A 152 -10.85 -8.90 0.27
N LEU A 153 -11.84 -8.85 1.16
CA LEU A 153 -13.23 -8.54 0.79
C LEU A 153 -13.38 -7.14 0.18
N MET A 154 -12.70 -6.13 0.72
CA MET A 154 -12.78 -4.76 0.22
C MET A 154 -12.24 -4.65 -1.22
N VAL A 155 -11.09 -5.28 -1.48
CA VAL A 155 -10.49 -5.32 -2.82
C VAL A 155 -11.33 -6.17 -3.78
N PHE A 156 -11.79 -7.34 -3.33
CA PHE A 156 -12.59 -8.24 -4.15
C PHE A 156 -13.92 -7.61 -4.57
N ALA A 157 -14.56 -6.82 -3.69
CA ALA A 157 -15.76 -6.06 -4.01
C ALA A 157 -15.50 -5.03 -5.13
N GLY A 158 -14.35 -4.35 -5.14
CA GLY A 158 -13.95 -3.46 -6.22
C GLY A 158 -13.71 -4.18 -7.55
N ASN A 159 -13.04 -5.34 -7.53
CA ASN A 159 -12.90 -6.19 -8.72
C ASN A 159 -14.25 -6.66 -9.25
N CYS A 160 -15.13 -7.12 -8.37
CA CYS A 160 -16.49 -7.52 -8.72
C CYS A 160 -17.27 -6.36 -9.34
N ALA A 161 -17.13 -5.14 -8.81
CA ALA A 161 -17.81 -3.96 -9.31
C ALA A 161 -17.44 -3.64 -10.76
N LEU A 162 -16.14 -3.69 -11.07
CA LEU A 162 -15.66 -3.49 -12.42
C LEU A 162 -16.27 -4.51 -13.38
N GLU A 163 -16.27 -5.79 -13.00
CA GLU A 163 -16.80 -6.87 -13.83
C GLU A 163 -18.31 -6.82 -14.02
N SER A 164 -19.07 -6.52 -12.96
CA SER A 164 -20.54 -6.42 -13.06
C SER A 164 -20.98 -5.26 -13.96
N MET A 165 -20.15 -4.23 -14.09
CA MET A 165 -20.36 -3.08 -14.97
C MET A 165 -19.70 -3.24 -16.35
N GLY A 166 -19.17 -4.43 -16.68
CA GLY A 166 -18.72 -4.79 -18.02
C GLY A 166 -17.22 -4.62 -18.30
N PHE A 167 -16.40 -4.30 -17.30
CA PHE A 167 -14.94 -4.28 -17.45
C PHE A 167 -14.33 -5.63 -17.10
N LYS A 168 -13.48 -6.17 -17.97
CA LYS A 168 -12.77 -7.42 -17.71
C LYS A 168 -11.46 -7.16 -16.96
N THR A 169 -11.41 -7.54 -15.69
CA THR A 169 -10.16 -7.51 -14.89
C THR A 169 -9.17 -8.59 -15.36
N ILE A 170 -7.90 -8.43 -15.01
CA ILE A 170 -6.86 -9.46 -15.27
C ILE A 170 -7.08 -10.69 -14.38
N GLY A 171 -7.62 -10.48 -13.18
CA GLY A 171 -7.86 -11.51 -12.18
C GLY A 171 -7.76 -10.93 -10.76
N PHE A 172 -7.70 -11.82 -9.78
CA PHE A 172 -7.67 -11.49 -8.36
C PHE A 172 -6.86 -12.52 -7.57
N ALA A 173 -6.12 -12.04 -6.57
CA ALA A 173 -5.52 -12.88 -5.55
C ALA A 173 -5.97 -12.46 -4.14
N GLY A 174 -6.41 -13.44 -3.36
CA GLY A 174 -6.55 -13.31 -1.91
C GLY A 174 -5.24 -13.65 -1.19
N GLY A 175 -5.26 -13.58 0.14
CA GLY A 175 -4.13 -13.86 1.01
C GLY A 175 -3.77 -12.73 1.97
N ARG A 176 -4.52 -11.63 1.96
CA ARG A 176 -4.35 -10.50 2.91
C ARG A 176 -4.92 -10.89 4.27
N VAL A 177 -4.13 -10.76 5.32
CA VAL A 177 -4.55 -11.13 6.68
C VAL A 177 -5.02 -9.87 7.40
N ASP A 178 -6.19 -9.94 8.03
CA ASP A 178 -6.73 -8.81 8.79
C ASP A 178 -5.83 -8.45 9.99
N VAL A 179 -5.59 -7.15 10.17
CA VAL A 179 -5.13 -6.60 11.45
C VAL A 179 -6.31 -6.34 12.40
N TRP A 180 -5.99 -6.19 13.68
CA TRP A 180 -6.95 -6.08 14.79
C TRP A 180 -6.80 -4.81 15.62
N ALA A 181 -5.91 -3.91 15.22
CA ALA A 181 -5.69 -2.60 15.81
C ALA A 181 -5.14 -1.65 14.74
N PRO A 182 -5.29 -0.32 14.92
CA PRO A 182 -4.58 0.68 14.12
C PRO A 182 -3.07 0.40 13.99
N GLU A 183 -2.52 0.68 12.82
CA GLU A 183 -1.08 0.72 12.59
C GLU A 183 -0.52 2.04 13.12
N GLU A 184 0.37 1.98 14.12
CA GLU A 184 1.01 3.18 14.71
C GLU A 184 2.41 3.43 14.13
N ASP A 185 2.88 2.57 13.22
CA ASP A 185 4.20 2.63 12.60
C ASP A 185 4.24 3.51 11.34
N ILE A 186 3.08 3.98 10.87
CA ILE A 186 2.98 4.78 9.65
C ILE A 186 3.07 6.28 9.96
N TYR A 187 4.13 6.93 9.48
CA TYR A 187 4.22 8.38 9.47
C TYR A 187 3.42 8.97 8.31
N TRP A 188 2.21 9.46 8.59
CA TRP A 188 1.31 10.10 7.60
C TRP A 188 1.62 11.59 7.35
N GLY A 189 2.52 12.18 8.13
CA GLY A 189 2.83 13.61 8.16
C GLY A 189 2.76 14.18 9.58
N SER A 190 3.35 15.35 9.79
CA SER A 190 3.45 16.04 11.08
C SER A 190 2.30 17.02 11.34
N GLU A 191 1.41 17.19 10.37
CA GLU A 191 0.31 18.15 10.43
C GLU A 191 -0.64 17.86 11.59
N LYS A 192 -1.22 18.93 12.14
CA LYS A 192 -2.15 18.87 13.28
C LYS A 192 -3.60 19.11 12.89
N ALA A 193 -3.85 19.35 11.60
CA ALA A 193 -5.18 19.57 11.04
C ALA A 193 -5.34 18.76 9.75
N TRP A 194 -6.56 18.30 9.51
CA TRP A 194 -6.92 17.67 8.25
C TRP A 194 -6.80 18.67 7.09
N LEU A 195 -6.36 18.17 5.94
CA LEU A 195 -6.15 18.92 4.70
C LEU A 195 -5.07 20.01 4.78
N ASP A 196 -4.29 20.03 5.86
CA ASP A 196 -3.10 20.88 5.94
C ASP A 196 -1.92 20.24 5.17
N ASN A 197 -0.93 21.04 4.79
CA ASN A 197 0.12 20.66 3.85
C ASN A 197 1.54 21.11 4.28
N GLU A 198 1.84 21.15 5.57
CA GLU A 198 3.19 21.40 6.12
C GLU A 198 4.18 20.23 5.84
N ARG A 199 4.27 19.81 4.57
CA ARG A 199 4.98 18.64 4.07
C ARG A 199 5.84 18.89 2.83
N TYR A 200 6.06 20.15 2.50
CA TYR A 200 6.85 20.56 1.35
C TYR A 200 8.09 21.35 1.77
N GLU A 201 9.20 21.11 1.07
CA GLU A 201 10.40 21.94 1.13
C GLU A 201 10.64 22.67 -0.19
N GLY A 202 11.22 23.87 -0.13
CA GLY A 202 11.62 24.65 -1.30
C GLY A 202 10.48 24.87 -2.29
N ASP A 203 10.74 24.56 -3.56
CA ASP A 203 9.75 24.65 -4.66
C ASP A 203 8.90 23.36 -4.70
N ARG A 204 7.98 23.19 -3.76
CA ARG A 204 7.02 22.06 -3.66
C ARG A 204 7.67 20.68 -3.78
N VAL A 205 8.81 20.47 -3.13
CA VAL A 205 9.41 19.13 -3.00
C VAL A 205 8.74 18.42 -1.83
N LEU A 206 7.97 17.38 -2.11
CA LEU A 206 7.23 16.62 -1.08
C LEU A 206 8.21 15.87 -0.16
N LEU A 207 8.03 15.96 1.15
CA LEU A 207 8.87 15.27 2.13
C LEU A 207 8.79 13.75 1.95
N ASN A 208 9.93 13.07 1.98
CA ASN A 208 9.97 11.60 2.01
C ASN A 208 9.56 11.09 3.40
N PRO A 209 8.85 9.95 3.52
CA PRO A 209 8.37 9.06 2.45
C PRO A 209 6.91 9.35 2.01
N LEU A 210 6.38 10.55 2.28
CA LEU A 210 4.98 10.89 2.00
C LEU A 210 4.68 10.84 0.49
N ALA A 211 3.45 10.47 0.13
CA ALA A 211 3.00 10.37 -1.26
C ALA A 211 1.62 11.00 -1.49
N ALA A 212 1.17 11.87 -0.57
CA ALA A 212 -0.07 12.64 -0.72
C ALA A 212 0.21 14.13 -0.45
N VAL A 213 -0.48 15.01 -1.17
CA VAL A 213 -0.23 16.47 -1.11
C VAL A 213 -0.72 17.14 0.17
N GLN A 214 -1.65 16.50 0.89
CA GLN A 214 -2.29 17.02 2.09
C GLN A 214 -2.59 15.89 3.08
N MET A 215 -2.61 16.22 4.37
CA MET A 215 -2.97 15.26 5.42
C MET A 215 -4.42 14.82 5.24
N GLY A 216 -4.66 13.51 5.13
CA GLY A 216 -6.01 12.96 5.00
C GLY A 216 -6.51 12.80 3.56
N LEU A 217 -5.67 13.08 2.55
CA LEU A 217 -5.92 12.74 1.14
C LEU A 217 -5.21 11.45 0.74
N ILE A 218 -5.76 10.74 -0.24
CA ILE A 218 -5.10 9.56 -0.82
C ILE A 218 -3.92 9.98 -1.71
N TYR A 219 -4.14 10.90 -2.66
CA TYR A 219 -3.10 11.37 -3.59
C TYR A 219 -3.03 12.90 -3.64
N VAL A 220 -3.96 13.52 -4.37
CA VAL A 220 -3.97 14.94 -4.70
C VAL A 220 -5.30 15.57 -4.32
N ASN A 221 -5.31 16.90 -4.21
CA ASN A 221 -6.54 17.65 -4.02
C ASN A 221 -7.32 17.72 -5.35
N PRO A 222 -8.60 17.30 -5.40
CA PRO A 222 -9.38 17.27 -6.63
C PRO A 222 -9.70 18.68 -7.17
N GLU A 223 -9.66 19.71 -6.32
CA GLU A 223 -9.83 21.11 -6.73
C GLU A 223 -8.55 21.72 -7.33
N GLY A 224 -7.40 21.05 -7.16
CA GLY A 224 -6.06 21.49 -7.58
C GLY A 224 -5.16 21.87 -6.41
N PRO A 225 -3.87 22.20 -6.65
CA PRO A 225 -2.89 22.43 -5.60
C PRO A 225 -3.36 23.49 -4.60
N ASP A 226 -3.42 23.13 -3.32
CA ASP A 226 -3.86 24.00 -2.23
C ASP A 226 -5.29 24.55 -2.40
N GLY A 227 -6.13 23.87 -3.18
CA GLY A 227 -7.50 24.28 -3.52
C GLY A 227 -7.59 25.26 -4.69
N GLU A 228 -6.48 25.56 -5.37
CA GLU A 228 -6.45 26.42 -6.54
C GLU A 228 -6.71 25.62 -7.83
N PRO A 229 -7.68 26.01 -8.69
CA PRO A 229 -8.06 25.28 -9.89
C PRO A 229 -7.08 25.47 -11.05
N ASP A 230 -5.84 25.05 -10.84
CA ASP A 230 -4.76 24.97 -11.82
C ASP A 230 -4.53 23.52 -12.28
N PRO A 231 -5.02 23.14 -13.48
CA PRO A 231 -4.85 21.78 -14.01
C PRO A 231 -3.39 21.40 -14.29
N VAL A 232 -2.53 22.36 -14.64
CA VAL A 232 -1.11 22.06 -14.94
C VAL A 232 -0.34 21.85 -13.63
N GLY A 233 -0.61 22.68 -12.62
CA GLY A 233 -0.12 22.46 -11.26
C GLY A 233 -0.61 21.11 -10.69
N SER A 234 -1.88 20.77 -10.91
CA SER A 234 -2.45 19.48 -10.51
C SER A 234 -1.73 18.30 -11.20
N ALA A 235 -1.37 18.41 -12.48
CA ALA A 235 -0.61 17.37 -13.18
C ALA A 235 0.77 17.10 -12.57
N ARG A 236 1.45 18.15 -12.07
CA ARG A 236 2.73 18.02 -11.35
C ARG A 236 2.54 17.21 -10.07
N ASP A 237 1.53 17.55 -9.28
CA ASP A 237 1.22 16.86 -8.02
C ASP A 237 0.76 15.41 -8.27
N ILE A 238 -0.03 15.16 -9.31
CA ILE A 238 -0.46 13.81 -9.72
C ILE A 238 0.76 12.96 -10.05
N ARG A 239 1.66 13.46 -10.89
CA ARG A 239 2.86 12.72 -11.31
C ARG A 239 3.76 12.36 -10.13
N GLU A 240 4.01 13.32 -9.24
CA GLU A 240 4.84 13.11 -8.06
C GLU A 240 4.22 12.06 -7.12
N THR A 241 2.95 12.21 -6.78
CA THR A 241 2.26 11.31 -5.85
C THR A 241 2.11 9.90 -6.40
N PHE A 242 1.65 9.75 -7.65
CA PHE A 242 1.52 8.43 -8.29
C PHE A 242 2.87 7.72 -8.46
N SER A 243 3.93 8.44 -8.83
CA SER A 243 5.29 7.90 -8.90
C SER A 243 5.75 7.32 -7.56
N ARG A 244 5.54 8.07 -6.47
CA ARG A 244 5.81 7.59 -5.09
C ARG A 244 4.92 6.44 -4.65
N MET A 245 3.87 6.14 -5.40
CA MET A 245 3.02 4.97 -5.22
C MET A 245 3.28 3.89 -6.28
N ALA A 246 4.45 3.93 -6.92
CA ALA A 246 4.88 2.99 -7.94
C ALA A 246 3.97 2.94 -9.19
N MET A 247 3.41 4.09 -9.60
CA MET A 247 2.66 4.22 -10.85
C MET A 247 3.37 5.22 -11.79
N ASN A 248 3.61 4.80 -13.02
CA ASN A 248 4.14 5.68 -14.06
C ASN A 248 3.03 6.49 -14.75
N ASP A 249 3.38 7.34 -15.72
CA ASP A 249 2.42 8.22 -16.40
C ASP A 249 1.32 7.46 -17.16
N GLU A 250 1.62 6.32 -17.77
CA GLU A 250 0.65 5.47 -18.47
C GLU A 250 -0.35 4.85 -17.50
N GLU A 251 0.16 4.25 -16.43
CA GLU A 251 -0.64 3.64 -15.36
C GLU A 251 -1.52 4.70 -14.67
N THR A 252 -1.00 5.91 -14.50
CA THR A 252 -1.70 7.05 -13.88
C THR A 252 -2.90 7.50 -14.71
N VAL A 253 -2.72 7.72 -16.02
CA VAL A 253 -3.83 8.08 -16.92
C VAL A 253 -4.83 6.93 -17.00
N ALA A 254 -4.35 5.69 -17.09
CA ALA A 254 -5.22 4.51 -17.15
C ALA A 254 -6.09 4.37 -15.89
N LEU A 255 -5.51 4.52 -14.69
CA LEU A 255 -6.23 4.45 -13.42
C LEU A 255 -7.23 5.60 -13.25
N THR A 256 -6.82 6.83 -13.58
CA THR A 256 -7.68 8.01 -13.46
C THR A 256 -8.87 7.91 -14.40
N ALA A 257 -8.61 7.70 -15.70
CA ALA A 257 -9.66 7.58 -16.70
C ALA A 257 -10.53 6.34 -16.47
N GLY A 258 -9.93 5.19 -16.13
CA GLY A 258 -10.67 3.95 -15.92
C GLY A 258 -11.53 3.96 -14.67
N GLY A 259 -11.05 4.58 -13.59
CA GLY A 259 -11.85 4.79 -12.37
C GLY A 259 -13.01 5.76 -12.60
N HIS A 260 -12.74 6.90 -13.22
CA HIS A 260 -13.74 7.96 -13.47
C HIS A 260 -14.67 7.68 -14.66
N THR A 261 -14.52 6.55 -15.36
CA THR A 261 -15.59 6.00 -16.22
C THR A 261 -16.86 5.70 -15.40
N PHE A 262 -16.73 5.45 -14.10
CA PHE A 262 -17.81 5.03 -13.22
C PHE A 262 -18.22 6.08 -12.19
N GLY A 263 -19.51 6.10 -11.86
CA GLY A 263 -20.05 6.83 -10.72
C GLY A 263 -20.09 8.35 -10.87
N LYS A 264 -20.08 9.02 -9.72
CA LYS A 264 -20.20 10.48 -9.58
C LYS A 264 -19.54 10.97 -8.29
N CYS A 265 -19.32 12.27 -8.20
CA CYS A 265 -19.02 12.98 -6.95
C CYS A 265 -20.30 13.46 -6.25
N HIS A 266 -20.22 13.67 -4.93
CA HIS A 266 -21.34 14.11 -4.08
C HIS A 266 -21.01 15.42 -3.34
N GLY A 267 -21.79 16.45 -3.64
CA GLY A 267 -21.66 17.82 -3.15
C GLY A 267 -22.98 18.57 -3.22
N ALA A 268 -24.07 17.91 -2.80
CA ALA A 268 -25.44 18.41 -2.94
C ALA A 268 -25.73 19.70 -2.17
N GLY A 269 -24.94 20.02 -1.14
CA GLY A 269 -25.09 21.21 -0.30
C GLY A 269 -23.80 21.54 0.46
N GLU A 270 -23.84 22.63 1.24
CA GLU A 270 -22.67 23.11 2.00
C GLU A 270 -22.11 22.06 2.97
N ALA A 271 -20.78 21.99 3.09
CA ALA A 271 -20.08 21.06 3.98
C ALA A 271 -20.43 21.26 5.48
N THR A 272 -20.98 22.42 5.86
CA THR A 272 -21.47 22.73 7.21
C THR A 272 -22.59 21.81 7.68
N HIS A 273 -23.26 21.11 6.77
CA HIS A 273 -24.29 20.11 7.08
C HIS A 273 -23.72 18.73 7.45
N VAL A 274 -22.43 18.48 7.17
CA VAL A 274 -21.77 17.20 7.43
C VAL A 274 -21.24 17.18 8.86
N GLY A 275 -21.70 16.20 9.64
CA GLY A 275 -21.26 15.98 11.01
C GLY A 275 -19.85 15.38 11.11
N ALA A 276 -19.45 15.02 12.33
CA ALA A 276 -18.13 14.47 12.61
C ALA A 276 -17.84 13.20 11.81
N ASP A 277 -16.57 12.99 11.47
CA ASP A 277 -16.03 11.72 10.97
C ASP A 277 -16.23 10.58 12.00
N PRO A 278 -16.01 9.30 11.63
CA PRO A 278 -16.21 8.17 12.54
C PRO A 278 -15.45 8.27 13.87
N GLY A 279 -14.22 8.81 13.86
CA GLY A 279 -13.38 8.98 15.06
C GLY A 279 -13.89 10.08 16.00
N GLY A 280 -14.51 11.12 15.43
CA GLY A 280 -15.21 12.18 16.15
C GLY A 280 -16.68 11.89 16.48
N GLY A 281 -17.22 10.76 15.99
CA GLY A 281 -18.62 10.36 16.12
C GLY A 281 -19.03 9.97 17.54
N THR A 282 -20.34 9.82 17.76
CA THR A 282 -20.89 9.37 19.05
C THR A 282 -21.14 7.87 19.05
N ILE A 283 -21.31 7.27 20.24
CA ILE A 283 -21.68 5.85 20.35
C ILE A 283 -23.00 5.52 19.61
N ILE A 284 -23.91 6.49 19.44
CA ILE A 284 -25.18 6.28 18.74
C ILE A 284 -24.95 6.04 17.26
N ASP A 285 -23.86 6.55 16.69
CA ASP A 285 -23.54 6.42 15.28
C ASP A 285 -22.95 5.03 14.93
N GLN A 286 -22.66 4.21 15.94
CA GLN A 286 -22.25 2.80 15.79
C GLN A 286 -21.06 2.59 14.83
N GLY A 287 -20.12 3.53 14.83
CA GLY A 287 -18.91 3.49 13.99
C GLY A 287 -19.08 4.06 12.59
N LEU A 288 -20.27 4.57 12.25
CA LEU A 288 -20.48 5.42 11.08
C LEU A 288 -20.19 6.89 11.44
N GLY A 289 -19.83 7.68 10.43
CA GLY A 289 -19.56 9.12 10.53
C GLY A 289 -20.23 9.93 9.44
N TRP A 290 -19.85 11.20 9.33
CA TRP A 290 -20.29 12.16 8.32
C TRP A 290 -21.81 12.26 8.19
N LYS A 291 -22.51 12.18 9.32
CA LYS A 291 -23.97 12.27 9.34
C LYS A 291 -24.39 13.62 8.74
N ASN A 292 -25.15 13.57 7.66
CA ASN A 292 -25.53 14.73 6.89
C ASN A 292 -26.92 15.23 7.30
N ALA A 293 -27.02 16.49 7.70
CA ALA A 293 -28.27 17.15 8.08
C ALA A 293 -28.96 17.89 6.93
N PHE A 294 -28.36 17.91 5.73
CA PHE A 294 -28.94 18.53 4.55
C PHE A 294 -30.10 17.67 4.02
N ASN A 295 -31.33 18.19 4.10
CA ASN A 295 -32.55 17.50 3.66
C ASN A 295 -32.63 16.06 4.21
N THR A 296 -32.58 15.04 3.35
CA THR A 296 -32.60 13.62 3.75
C THR A 296 -31.23 13.10 4.20
N GLY A 297 -30.15 13.80 3.83
CA GLY A 297 -28.77 13.44 4.13
C GLY A 297 -28.16 12.34 3.25
N VAL A 298 -28.96 11.68 2.41
CA VAL A 298 -28.58 10.53 1.60
C VAL A 298 -29.13 10.64 0.18
N GLY A 299 -28.69 9.78 -0.73
CA GLY A 299 -29.15 9.78 -2.12
C GLY A 299 -28.90 11.12 -2.83
N VAL A 300 -29.95 11.78 -3.34
CA VAL A 300 -29.85 13.09 -4.01
C VAL A 300 -29.24 14.19 -3.14
N ASP A 301 -29.31 14.04 -1.81
CA ASP A 301 -28.81 15.01 -0.84
C ASP A 301 -27.44 14.62 -0.27
N ALA A 302 -26.80 13.56 -0.78
CA ALA A 302 -25.51 13.09 -0.29
C ALA A 302 -24.41 14.15 -0.47
N ILE A 303 -23.52 14.24 0.52
CA ILE A 303 -22.33 15.10 0.50
C ILE A 303 -21.14 14.22 0.92
N THR A 304 -20.12 14.19 0.08
CA THR A 304 -18.87 13.44 0.30
C THR A 304 -17.66 14.38 0.13
N SER A 305 -17.29 14.69 -1.11
CA SER A 305 -16.14 15.56 -1.41
C SER A 305 -16.50 17.04 -1.53
N GLY A 306 -17.80 17.35 -1.66
CA GLY A 306 -18.26 18.70 -1.99
C GLY A 306 -18.29 19.00 -3.49
N ILE A 307 -17.65 18.19 -4.33
CA ILE A 307 -17.79 18.24 -5.79
C ILE A 307 -19.07 17.50 -6.19
N GLU A 308 -19.79 17.97 -7.21
CA GLU A 308 -21.09 17.40 -7.59
C GLU A 308 -21.18 17.09 -9.09
N GLY A 309 -21.60 15.86 -9.40
CA GLY A 309 -21.94 15.41 -10.75
C GLY A 309 -21.15 14.19 -11.20
N ALA A 310 -21.54 13.63 -12.35
CA ALA A 310 -20.89 12.48 -12.96
C ALA A 310 -20.00 12.90 -14.13
N TRP A 311 -18.97 12.10 -14.40
CA TRP A 311 -18.09 12.28 -15.55
C TRP A 311 -18.72 11.83 -16.86
N THR A 312 -19.52 10.75 -16.83
CA THR A 312 -19.99 10.03 -18.01
C THR A 312 -21.51 10.00 -18.14
N PRO A 313 -22.06 9.82 -19.36
CA PRO A 313 -23.49 9.57 -19.56
C PRO A 313 -23.94 8.17 -19.12
N THR A 314 -22.99 7.27 -18.83
CA THR A 314 -23.19 5.85 -18.53
C THR A 314 -22.45 5.44 -17.23
N PRO A 315 -22.78 6.02 -16.06
CA PRO A 315 -21.95 5.91 -14.84
C PRO A 315 -21.81 4.50 -14.25
N THR A 316 -22.57 3.52 -14.74
CA THR A 316 -22.55 2.13 -14.27
C THR A 316 -22.21 1.15 -15.39
N GLN A 317 -21.51 1.61 -16.42
CA GLN A 317 -21.12 0.80 -17.56
C GLN A 317 -19.69 1.14 -17.98
N TRP A 318 -18.87 0.12 -18.21
CA TRP A 318 -17.57 0.28 -18.83
C TRP A 318 -17.73 0.65 -20.30
N ASP A 319 -17.18 1.79 -20.66
CA ASP A 319 -17.00 2.25 -22.03
C ASP A 319 -15.89 3.32 -22.06
N ASN A 320 -15.71 3.98 -23.20
CA ASN A 320 -14.69 5.01 -23.41
C ASN A 320 -15.22 6.44 -23.13
N SER A 321 -16.41 6.57 -22.56
CA SER A 321 -17.14 7.84 -22.55
C SER A 321 -16.51 8.91 -21.65
N TYR A 322 -15.69 8.54 -20.66
CA TYR A 322 -14.89 9.50 -19.89
C TYR A 322 -13.93 10.28 -20.80
N LEU A 323 -13.10 9.57 -21.58
CA LEU A 323 -12.12 10.18 -22.48
C LEU A 323 -12.82 10.92 -23.63
N GLU A 324 -13.91 10.35 -24.18
CA GLU A 324 -14.72 11.03 -25.17
C GLU A 324 -15.29 12.35 -24.61
N THR A 325 -15.86 12.35 -23.41
CA THR A 325 -16.43 13.53 -22.77
C THR A 325 -15.36 14.59 -22.49
N LEU A 326 -14.22 14.20 -21.92
CA LEU A 326 -13.11 15.08 -21.61
C LEU A 326 -12.66 15.87 -22.86
N PHE A 327 -12.53 15.20 -24.00
CA PHE A 327 -12.05 15.82 -25.23
C PHE A 327 -13.14 16.41 -26.13
N LYS A 328 -14.41 16.03 -25.97
CA LYS A 328 -15.53 16.52 -26.78
C LYS A 328 -15.90 17.97 -26.50
N TYR A 329 -15.75 18.41 -25.25
CA TYR A 329 -16.18 19.73 -24.81
C TYR A 329 -15.01 20.69 -24.60
N ASP A 330 -15.30 21.97 -24.81
CA ASP A 330 -14.57 23.05 -24.16
C ASP A 330 -15.11 23.20 -22.74
N TRP A 331 -14.23 23.48 -21.78
CA TRP A 331 -14.56 23.50 -20.35
C TRP A 331 -14.44 24.90 -19.78
N GLU A 332 -15.32 25.26 -18.85
CA GLU A 332 -15.24 26.47 -18.06
C GLU A 332 -15.32 26.16 -16.57
N LEU A 333 -14.54 26.90 -15.79
CA LEU A 333 -14.48 26.77 -14.34
C LEU A 333 -15.81 27.23 -13.72
N THR A 334 -16.31 26.47 -12.75
CA THR A 334 -17.55 26.74 -12.05
C THR A 334 -17.47 26.28 -10.59
N LYS A 335 -18.56 26.49 -9.83
CA LYS A 335 -18.70 26.04 -8.46
C LYS A 335 -19.79 24.99 -8.35
N SER A 336 -19.54 23.95 -7.55
CA SER A 336 -20.55 22.97 -7.15
C SER A 336 -21.63 23.62 -6.26
N PRO A 337 -22.76 22.94 -5.98
CA PRO A 337 -23.73 23.40 -4.98
C PRO A 337 -23.13 23.58 -3.58
N ALA A 338 -22.06 22.84 -3.25
CA ALA A 338 -21.32 22.99 -1.99
C ALA A 338 -20.24 24.10 -2.03
N GLY A 339 -20.02 24.75 -3.18
CA GLY A 339 -19.00 25.79 -3.34
C GLY A 339 -17.59 25.29 -3.69
N ALA A 340 -17.42 24.01 -4.01
CA ALA A 340 -16.14 23.45 -4.48
C ALA A 340 -15.87 23.85 -5.94
N TRP A 341 -14.60 24.06 -6.30
CA TRP A 341 -14.19 24.25 -7.70
C TRP A 341 -14.38 22.96 -8.51
N GLN A 342 -15.00 23.12 -9.68
CA GLN A 342 -15.13 22.06 -10.66
C GLN A 342 -15.28 22.66 -12.06
N TRP A 343 -15.27 21.81 -13.08
CA TRP A 343 -15.37 22.22 -14.47
C TRP A 343 -16.66 21.69 -15.07
N LYS A 344 -17.33 22.54 -15.86
CA LYS A 344 -18.50 22.16 -16.65
C LYS A 344 -18.25 22.45 -18.13
N PRO A 345 -18.95 21.79 -19.06
CA PRO A 345 -18.88 22.17 -20.47
C PRO A 345 -19.36 23.62 -20.68
N LYS A 346 -18.63 24.34 -21.52
CA LYS A 346 -18.87 25.76 -21.79
C LYS A 346 -20.21 25.99 -22.49
N GLY A 347 -20.94 27.01 -22.05
CA GLY A 347 -22.19 27.43 -22.70
C GLY A 347 -23.32 26.40 -22.61
N ASP A 348 -23.37 25.67 -21.50
CA ASP A 348 -24.34 24.59 -21.23
C ASP A 348 -24.30 23.45 -22.25
N ALA A 349 -23.15 23.27 -22.91
CA ALA A 349 -22.89 22.09 -23.73
C ALA A 349 -23.07 20.81 -22.87
N GLY A 350 -23.60 19.75 -23.48
CA GLY A 350 -23.84 18.50 -22.73
C GLY A 350 -24.98 18.56 -21.70
N ALA A 351 -25.71 19.66 -21.55
CA ALA A 351 -26.93 19.66 -20.76
C ALA A 351 -27.89 18.55 -21.22
N GLY A 352 -28.38 17.76 -20.28
CA GLY A 352 -29.32 16.67 -20.57
C GLY A 352 -28.68 15.33 -20.94
N THR A 353 -27.34 15.21 -20.99
CA THR A 353 -26.69 13.96 -21.41
C THR A 353 -26.48 12.95 -20.29
N VAL A 354 -26.40 13.40 -19.04
CA VAL A 354 -26.13 12.54 -17.89
C VAL A 354 -27.44 12.26 -17.13
N PRO A 355 -27.82 11.00 -16.86
CA PRO A 355 -28.94 10.68 -15.97
C PRO A 355 -28.71 11.20 -14.54
N ASP A 356 -29.76 11.66 -13.88
CA ASP A 356 -29.72 11.83 -12.42
C ASP A 356 -29.62 10.45 -11.74
N ALA A 357 -28.92 10.39 -10.61
CA ALA A 357 -28.64 9.14 -9.91
C ALA A 357 -29.88 8.51 -9.26
N HIS A 358 -30.93 9.30 -8.96
CA HIS A 358 -32.12 8.81 -8.26
C HIS A 358 -33.44 9.30 -8.88
N ASP A 359 -33.45 10.40 -9.62
CA ASP A 359 -34.64 10.93 -10.28
C ASP A 359 -34.62 10.65 -11.79
N PRO A 360 -35.38 9.66 -12.29
CA PRO A 360 -35.35 9.29 -13.70
C PRO A 360 -35.83 10.41 -14.65
N SER A 361 -36.57 11.41 -14.13
CA SER A 361 -37.07 12.56 -14.89
C SER A 361 -36.04 13.69 -15.04
N ARG A 362 -34.94 13.65 -14.28
CA ARG A 362 -33.89 14.67 -14.30
C ARG A 362 -32.67 14.21 -15.08
N ARG A 363 -32.01 15.20 -15.67
CA ARG A 363 -30.78 15.03 -16.45
C ARG A 363 -29.84 16.21 -16.16
N HIS A 364 -28.54 15.96 -16.21
CA HIS A 364 -27.48 16.91 -15.92
C HIS A 364 -26.50 17.03 -17.09
N ALA A 365 -25.61 18.02 -17.01
CA ALA A 365 -24.39 18.04 -17.80
C ALA A 365 -23.29 17.20 -17.09
N PRO A 366 -22.31 16.66 -17.83
CA PRO A 366 -21.15 16.03 -17.20
C PRO A 366 -20.29 17.08 -16.50
N MET A 367 -19.44 16.63 -15.58
CA MET A 367 -18.48 17.47 -14.87
C MET A 367 -17.08 16.86 -14.92
N MET A 368 -16.06 17.69 -14.67
CA MET A 368 -14.66 17.27 -14.50
C MET A 368 -14.07 17.99 -13.29
N THR A 369 -13.22 17.31 -12.53
CA THR A 369 -12.40 17.92 -11.47
C THR A 369 -11.19 18.65 -12.08
N THR A 370 -10.47 19.45 -11.29
CA THR A 370 -9.20 20.04 -11.76
C THR A 370 -8.17 18.95 -12.06
N ALA A 371 -8.17 17.85 -11.29
CA ALA A 371 -7.34 16.67 -11.54
C ALA A 371 -7.68 15.96 -12.86
N ASP A 372 -8.95 15.89 -13.24
CA ASP A 372 -9.34 15.36 -14.57
C ASP A 372 -8.87 16.27 -15.70
N MET A 373 -8.98 17.59 -15.50
CA MET A 373 -8.49 18.56 -16.47
C MET A 373 -6.97 18.48 -16.66
N ALA A 374 -6.22 18.01 -15.66
CA ALA A 374 -4.79 17.73 -15.78
C ALA A 374 -4.51 16.70 -16.90
N MET A 375 -5.36 15.67 -17.03
CA MET A 375 -5.25 14.66 -18.11
C MET A 375 -5.40 15.28 -19.51
N LYS A 376 -6.14 16.40 -19.61
CA LYS A 376 -6.34 17.15 -20.86
C LYS A 376 -5.30 18.25 -21.06
N MET A 377 -4.75 18.85 -20.00
CA MET A 377 -3.94 20.08 -20.12
C MET A 377 -2.44 19.85 -19.99
N ASP A 378 -2.00 18.79 -19.30
CA ASP A 378 -0.58 18.42 -19.26
C ASP A 378 -0.14 17.80 -20.60
N PRO A 379 1.01 18.19 -21.18
CA PRO A 379 1.43 17.69 -22.49
C PRO A 379 1.61 16.16 -22.56
N ILE A 380 2.12 15.53 -21.50
CA ILE A 380 2.39 14.09 -21.46
C ILE A 380 1.08 13.33 -21.27
N TYR A 381 0.29 13.71 -20.26
CA TYR A 381 -1.00 13.06 -20.02
C TYR A 381 -1.98 13.27 -21.17
N ASN A 382 -1.98 14.45 -21.83
CA ASN A 382 -2.79 14.69 -23.01
C ASN A 382 -2.48 13.70 -24.13
N GLN A 383 -1.19 13.45 -24.40
CA GLN A 383 -0.78 12.52 -25.44
C GLN A 383 -1.26 11.09 -25.13
N ILE A 384 -1.09 10.64 -23.88
CA ILE A 384 -1.53 9.31 -23.43
C ILE A 384 -3.06 9.21 -23.49
N ALA A 385 -3.78 10.17 -22.91
CA ALA A 385 -5.23 10.19 -22.84
C ALA A 385 -5.88 10.24 -24.23
N ARG A 386 -5.30 10.99 -25.19
CA ARG A 386 -5.76 10.97 -26.58
C ARG A 386 -5.52 9.63 -27.25
N ARG A 387 -4.36 9.01 -27.02
CA ARG A 387 -4.08 7.68 -27.57
C ARG A 387 -5.07 6.64 -27.02
N TYR A 388 -5.32 6.62 -25.72
CA TYR A 388 -6.31 5.74 -25.10
C TYR A 388 -7.72 6.00 -25.60
N ARG A 389 -8.10 7.27 -25.82
CA ARG A 389 -9.38 7.62 -26.43
C ARG A 389 -9.51 7.02 -27.83
N ASP A 390 -8.46 7.12 -28.64
CA ASP A 390 -8.45 6.67 -30.03
C ASP A 390 -8.20 5.15 -30.15
N ASN A 391 -7.77 4.48 -29.06
CA ASN A 391 -7.45 3.05 -28.98
C ASN A 391 -8.04 2.44 -27.68
N PRO A 392 -9.37 2.24 -27.59
CA PRO A 392 -10.03 1.81 -26.35
C PRO A 392 -9.59 0.42 -25.86
N ASP A 393 -9.14 -0.47 -26.75
CA ASP A 393 -8.60 -1.78 -26.34
C ASP A 393 -7.25 -1.65 -25.62
N GLU A 394 -6.38 -0.74 -26.07
CA GLU A 394 -5.10 -0.42 -25.39
C GLU A 394 -5.37 0.18 -24.02
N PHE A 395 -6.36 1.08 -23.93
CA PHE A 395 -6.80 1.66 -22.66
C PHE A 395 -7.32 0.60 -21.69
N ALA A 396 -8.18 -0.31 -22.16
CA ALA A 396 -8.72 -1.38 -21.33
C ALA A 396 -7.60 -2.30 -20.81
N GLU A 397 -6.61 -2.66 -21.63
CA GLU A 397 -5.47 -3.45 -21.19
C GLU A 397 -4.61 -2.71 -20.16
N ALA A 398 -4.29 -1.44 -20.40
CA ALA A 398 -3.52 -0.61 -19.50
C ALA A 398 -4.22 -0.46 -18.13
N PHE A 399 -5.53 -0.20 -18.13
CA PHE A 399 -6.31 -0.09 -16.91
C PHE A 399 -6.38 -1.43 -16.17
N ALA A 400 -6.53 -2.55 -16.87
CA ALA A 400 -6.60 -3.88 -16.25
C ALA A 400 -5.27 -4.21 -15.54
N LYS A 401 -4.13 -3.88 -16.16
CA LYS A 401 -2.79 -4.07 -15.60
C LYS A 401 -2.54 -3.15 -14.40
N ALA A 402 -2.85 -1.87 -14.55
CA ALA A 402 -2.66 -0.88 -13.49
C ALA A 402 -3.58 -1.14 -12.28
N TRP A 403 -4.83 -1.54 -12.49
CA TRP A 403 -5.75 -1.93 -11.43
C TRP A 403 -5.28 -3.17 -10.66
N PHE A 404 -4.80 -4.19 -11.37
CA PHE A 404 -4.24 -5.38 -10.72
C PHE A 404 -2.99 -5.03 -9.90
N LYS A 405 -2.06 -4.25 -10.46
CA LYS A 405 -0.88 -3.74 -9.75
C LYS A 405 -1.27 -2.95 -8.51
N LEU A 406 -2.15 -1.96 -8.64
CA LEU A 406 -2.65 -1.14 -7.52
C LEU A 406 -3.11 -2.02 -6.37
N THR A 407 -3.97 -2.98 -6.67
CA THR A 407 -4.64 -3.78 -5.65
C THR A 407 -3.75 -4.86 -5.05
N HIS A 408 -2.60 -5.18 -5.65
CA HIS A 408 -1.74 -6.30 -5.24
C HIS A 408 -0.27 -5.92 -4.94
N ARG A 409 0.12 -4.65 -5.12
CA ARG A 409 1.51 -4.17 -4.95
C ARG A 409 2.11 -4.40 -3.56
N ASP A 410 1.28 -4.48 -2.52
CA ASP A 410 1.67 -4.73 -1.13
C ASP A 410 1.58 -6.21 -0.70
N MET A 411 1.26 -7.12 -1.64
CA MET A 411 1.17 -8.54 -1.35
C MET A 411 2.50 -9.28 -1.48
N GLY A 412 3.58 -8.60 -1.89
CA GLY A 412 4.89 -9.19 -2.10
C GLY A 412 4.88 -10.33 -3.14
N PRO A 413 5.64 -11.42 -2.91
CA PRO A 413 5.87 -12.43 -3.93
C PRO A 413 4.59 -13.20 -4.27
N ARG A 414 4.51 -13.62 -5.53
CA ARG A 414 3.40 -14.41 -6.09
C ARG A 414 3.09 -15.71 -5.32
N SER A 415 4.05 -16.26 -4.56
CA SER A 415 3.83 -17.42 -3.68
C SER A 415 2.82 -17.15 -2.55
N ARG A 416 2.52 -15.88 -2.26
CA ARG A 416 1.49 -15.47 -1.29
C ARG A 416 0.09 -15.36 -1.90
N TYR A 417 -0.03 -15.44 -3.22
CA TYR A 417 -1.29 -15.19 -3.93
C TYR A 417 -2.17 -16.43 -3.87
N LEU A 418 -3.40 -16.27 -3.40
CA LEU A 418 -4.34 -17.36 -3.21
C LEU A 418 -5.58 -17.20 -4.11
N GLY A 419 -6.17 -18.33 -4.48
CA GLY A 419 -7.44 -18.41 -5.20
C GLY A 419 -7.31 -18.85 -6.66
N PRO A 420 -8.44 -19.25 -7.28
CA PRO A 420 -8.45 -19.77 -8.64
C PRO A 420 -8.25 -18.70 -9.74
N GLU A 421 -8.33 -17.42 -9.38
CA GLU A 421 -8.30 -16.30 -10.32
C GLU A 421 -6.96 -15.54 -10.34
N VAL A 422 -5.92 -16.13 -9.74
CA VAL A 422 -4.58 -15.58 -9.81
C VAL A 422 -4.14 -15.57 -11.28
N PRO A 423 -3.86 -14.39 -11.88
CA PRO A 423 -3.51 -14.28 -13.30
C PRO A 423 -2.30 -15.12 -13.65
N GLN A 424 -2.24 -15.78 -14.81
CA GLN A 424 -1.04 -16.53 -15.21
C GLN A 424 0.13 -15.63 -15.62
N GLU A 425 -0.15 -14.40 -16.06
CA GLU A 425 0.88 -13.41 -16.38
C GLU A 425 1.69 -13.06 -15.12
N GLU A 426 3.00 -12.92 -15.31
CA GLU A 426 3.95 -12.52 -14.28
C GLU A 426 4.35 -11.07 -14.51
N PHE A 427 4.38 -10.27 -13.45
CA PHE A 427 4.69 -8.85 -13.54
C PHE A 427 5.98 -8.52 -12.81
N LEU A 428 6.77 -7.61 -13.38
CA LEU A 428 8.08 -7.24 -12.84
C LEU A 428 8.01 -6.71 -11.40
N TRP A 429 6.95 -5.97 -11.05
CA TRP A 429 6.72 -5.42 -9.71
C TRP A 429 6.47 -6.49 -8.64
N GLN A 430 6.24 -7.75 -9.02
CA GLN A 430 6.09 -8.88 -8.10
C GLN A 430 7.44 -9.44 -7.61
N ASP A 431 8.55 -8.78 -7.97
CA ASP A 431 9.91 -9.19 -7.63
C ASP A 431 10.15 -10.67 -7.95
N LEU A 432 9.89 -11.06 -9.21
CA LEU A 432 9.86 -12.45 -9.67
C LEU A 432 11.13 -13.25 -9.34
N ILE A 433 10.94 -14.48 -8.87
CA ILE A 433 12.01 -15.41 -8.54
C ILE A 433 11.67 -16.76 -9.22
N PRO A 434 12.62 -17.40 -9.92
CA PRO A 434 12.39 -18.71 -10.56
C PRO A 434 11.92 -19.77 -9.57
N ALA A 435 11.01 -20.65 -9.99
CA ALA A 435 10.63 -21.81 -9.20
C ALA A 435 11.81 -22.79 -9.06
N VAL A 436 11.79 -23.60 -7.99
CA VAL A 436 12.75 -24.70 -7.82
C VAL A 436 12.49 -25.76 -8.88
N ASP A 437 13.49 -26.06 -9.72
CA ASP A 437 13.44 -27.04 -10.80
C ASP A 437 14.38 -28.25 -10.60
N HIS A 438 14.99 -28.33 -9.41
CA HIS A 438 15.99 -29.34 -9.07
C HIS A 438 15.72 -29.97 -7.70
N GLU A 439 16.37 -31.10 -7.42
CA GLU A 439 16.35 -31.70 -6.08
C GLU A 439 17.09 -30.78 -5.09
N LEU A 440 16.51 -30.60 -3.90
CA LEU A 440 17.08 -29.77 -2.84
C LEU A 440 18.17 -30.54 -2.08
N ILE A 441 19.11 -29.79 -1.51
CA ILE A 441 20.12 -30.32 -0.59
C ILE A 441 19.47 -30.89 0.68
N ASP A 442 20.04 -31.97 1.19
CA ASP A 442 19.61 -32.63 2.44
C ASP A 442 20.52 -32.26 3.62
N GLU A 443 20.26 -32.86 4.79
CA GLU A 443 21.03 -32.57 6.02
C GLU A 443 22.52 -32.91 5.89
N GLN A 444 22.87 -33.97 5.15
CA GLN A 444 24.27 -34.34 4.92
C GLN A 444 24.97 -33.32 4.03
N ASP A 445 24.31 -32.90 2.94
CA ASP A 445 24.82 -31.85 2.06
C ASP A 445 25.00 -30.53 2.80
N ILE A 446 24.02 -30.13 3.62
CA ILE A 446 24.06 -28.91 4.44
C ILE A 446 25.28 -28.94 5.36
N ALA A 447 25.52 -30.05 6.08
CA ALA A 447 26.67 -30.18 6.97
C ALA A 447 28.00 -30.09 6.20
N ALA A 448 28.11 -30.76 5.04
CA ALA A 448 29.30 -30.73 4.20
C ALA A 448 29.57 -29.32 3.63
N LEU A 449 28.54 -28.64 3.14
CA LEU A 449 28.62 -27.27 2.62
C LEU A 449 29.05 -26.28 3.71
N LYS A 450 28.49 -26.36 4.93
CA LYS A 450 28.93 -25.52 6.06
C LYS A 450 30.41 -25.72 6.36
N ALA A 451 30.88 -26.96 6.43
CA ALA A 451 32.29 -27.26 6.68
C ALA A 451 33.20 -26.67 5.58
N LYS A 452 32.77 -26.77 4.32
CA LYS A 452 33.48 -26.23 3.17
C LYS A 452 33.52 -24.71 3.16
N ILE A 453 32.41 -24.04 3.49
CA ILE A 453 32.35 -22.58 3.63
C ILE A 453 33.30 -22.11 4.75
N LEU A 454 33.32 -22.78 5.91
CA LEU A 454 34.23 -22.41 7.00
C LEU A 454 35.71 -22.64 6.66
N ALA A 455 36.00 -23.57 5.75
CA ALA A 455 37.35 -23.84 5.26
C ALA A 455 37.79 -22.93 4.10
N SER A 456 36.92 -22.05 3.58
CA SER A 456 37.22 -21.24 2.38
C SER A 456 38.14 -20.04 2.65
N GLY A 457 38.43 -19.75 3.91
CA GLY A 457 39.19 -18.57 4.32
C GLY A 457 38.33 -17.32 4.53
N LEU A 458 37.02 -17.39 4.30
CA LEU A 458 36.09 -16.33 4.68
C LEU A 458 35.96 -16.26 6.21
N SER A 459 36.05 -15.05 6.76
CA SER A 459 35.88 -14.82 8.19
C SER A 459 34.42 -14.94 8.62
N VAL A 460 34.19 -15.20 9.91
CA VAL A 460 32.85 -15.14 10.55
C VAL A 460 32.16 -13.81 10.24
N SER A 461 32.86 -12.68 10.39
CA SER A 461 32.31 -11.35 10.13
C SER A 461 31.84 -11.20 8.67
N GLN A 462 32.63 -11.64 7.68
CA GLN A 462 32.24 -11.58 6.28
C GLN A 462 31.00 -12.44 5.98
N LEU A 463 30.96 -13.67 6.49
CA LEU A 463 29.83 -14.58 6.28
C LEU A 463 28.54 -14.02 6.89
N VAL A 464 28.61 -13.54 8.13
CA VAL A 464 27.45 -12.97 8.85
C VAL A 464 27.00 -11.67 8.22
N SER A 465 27.93 -10.76 7.87
CA SER A 465 27.60 -9.47 7.28
C SER A 465 26.93 -9.61 5.91
N THR A 466 27.41 -10.53 5.07
CA THR A 466 26.80 -10.78 3.75
C THR A 466 25.42 -11.41 3.88
N ALA A 467 25.24 -12.38 4.78
CA ALA A 467 23.92 -12.96 5.06
C ALA A 467 22.94 -11.90 5.61
N TRP A 468 23.40 -11.04 6.51
CA TRP A 468 22.63 -9.92 7.06
C TRP A 468 22.25 -8.90 5.98
N ALA A 469 23.21 -8.46 5.17
CA ALA A 469 22.99 -7.51 4.08
C ALA A 469 21.94 -8.02 3.09
N SER A 470 21.95 -9.33 2.80
CA SER A 470 20.97 -9.95 1.92
C SER A 470 19.57 -10.03 2.57
N ALA A 471 19.49 -10.52 3.81
CA ALA A 471 18.22 -10.73 4.49
C ALA A 471 17.54 -9.44 4.96
N SER A 472 18.33 -8.45 5.40
CA SER A 472 17.81 -7.25 6.06
C SER A 472 17.04 -6.33 5.12
N THR A 473 17.16 -6.49 3.79
CA THR A 473 16.34 -5.76 2.82
C THR A 473 14.86 -6.06 2.91
N PHE A 474 14.47 -7.14 3.59
CA PHE A 474 13.08 -7.49 3.82
C PHE A 474 12.36 -6.39 4.60
N ARG A 475 11.13 -6.09 4.17
CA ARG A 475 10.18 -5.30 4.95
C ARG A 475 8.79 -5.93 4.92
N CYS A 476 8.14 -6.01 6.08
CA CYS A 476 6.84 -6.67 6.25
C CYS A 476 5.66 -5.80 5.80
N SER A 477 5.89 -4.51 5.53
CA SER A 477 4.87 -3.56 5.10
C SER A 477 4.29 -3.92 3.72
N ASP A 478 5.15 -4.29 2.76
CA ASP A 478 4.77 -4.73 1.41
C ASP A 478 5.35 -6.10 1.03
N MET A 479 6.04 -6.75 1.97
CA MET A 479 6.60 -8.09 1.85
C MET A 479 7.66 -8.21 0.73
N ARG A 480 8.32 -7.09 0.41
CA ARG A 480 9.44 -7.03 -0.54
C ARG A 480 10.79 -7.27 0.13
N GLY A 481 11.80 -7.52 -0.70
CA GLY A 481 13.19 -7.75 -0.26
C GLY A 481 13.42 -9.13 0.35
N GLY A 482 14.52 -9.25 1.10
CA GLY A 482 14.97 -10.48 1.73
C GLY A 482 15.98 -11.29 0.90
N ALA A 483 16.41 -12.41 1.46
CA ALA A 483 17.52 -13.19 0.91
C ALA A 483 17.16 -14.11 -0.28
N ASN A 484 15.87 -14.38 -0.52
CA ASN A 484 15.47 -15.19 -1.66
C ASN A 484 15.69 -14.41 -2.96
N GLY A 485 16.18 -15.07 -4.01
CA GLY A 485 16.58 -14.42 -5.26
C GLY A 485 18.05 -14.00 -5.32
N ALA A 486 18.83 -14.12 -4.23
CA ALA A 486 20.23 -13.66 -4.17
C ALA A 486 20.44 -12.24 -4.73
N ARG A 487 19.46 -11.35 -4.57
CA ARG A 487 19.48 -10.02 -5.21
C ARG A 487 20.62 -9.13 -4.76
N ILE A 488 21.25 -9.45 -3.63
CA ILE A 488 22.51 -8.82 -3.20
C ILE A 488 23.63 -8.95 -4.26
N CYS A 489 23.56 -9.95 -5.14
CA CYS A 489 24.50 -10.14 -6.25
C CYS A 489 24.15 -9.32 -7.51
N LEU A 490 22.98 -8.67 -7.53
CA LEU A 490 22.44 -7.96 -8.68
C LEU A 490 22.42 -6.46 -8.44
N ALA A 491 22.34 -5.66 -9.51
CA ALA A 491 22.09 -4.24 -9.39
C ALA A 491 20.65 -3.99 -8.92
N PRO A 492 20.42 -3.04 -7.99
CA PRO A 492 21.41 -2.09 -7.46
C PRO A 492 22.16 -2.59 -6.22
N GLN A 493 21.69 -3.67 -5.56
CA GLN A 493 22.16 -4.05 -4.22
C GLN A 493 23.66 -4.36 -4.15
N LYS A 494 24.24 -4.95 -5.20
CA LYS A 494 25.67 -5.26 -5.27
C LYS A 494 26.55 -4.00 -5.24
N ASP A 495 25.99 -2.86 -5.62
CA ASP A 495 26.68 -1.56 -5.76
C ASP A 495 26.37 -0.60 -4.59
N TRP A 496 25.49 -0.98 -3.66
CA TRP A 496 25.17 -0.15 -2.50
C TRP A 496 26.36 0.05 -1.57
N GLU A 497 26.55 1.29 -1.12
CA GLU A 497 27.66 1.64 -0.22
C GLU A 497 27.63 0.77 1.03
N VAL A 498 26.48 0.69 1.69
CA VAL A 498 26.25 -0.07 2.94
C VAL A 498 26.62 -1.56 2.83
N ASN A 499 26.66 -2.11 1.61
CA ASN A 499 27.01 -3.49 1.34
C ASN A 499 28.52 -3.72 1.09
N GLN A 500 29.33 -2.65 1.09
CA GLN A 500 30.79 -2.70 0.90
C GLN A 500 31.18 -3.48 -0.37
N PRO A 501 30.92 -2.96 -1.58
CA PRO A 501 30.94 -3.71 -2.84
C PRO A 501 32.22 -4.54 -3.09
N GLU A 502 33.39 -4.03 -2.74
CA GLU A 502 34.67 -4.76 -2.89
C GLU A 502 34.75 -6.00 -1.99
N GLN A 503 34.36 -5.85 -0.72
CA GLN A 503 34.30 -6.97 0.22
C GLN A 503 33.22 -7.97 -0.22
N LEU A 504 32.03 -7.46 -0.57
CA LEU A 504 30.92 -8.29 -1.02
C LEU A 504 31.31 -9.12 -2.24
N ALA A 505 31.92 -8.52 -3.27
CA ALA A 505 32.36 -9.22 -4.47
C ALA A 505 33.31 -10.39 -4.14
N THR A 506 34.24 -10.19 -3.19
CA THR A 506 35.17 -11.24 -2.73
C THR A 506 34.42 -12.42 -2.09
N VAL A 507 33.43 -12.12 -1.23
CA VAL A 507 32.61 -13.15 -0.57
C VAL A 507 31.76 -13.90 -1.60
N LEU A 508 31.08 -13.18 -2.49
CA LEU A 508 30.21 -13.76 -3.51
C LEU A 508 31.00 -14.66 -4.47
N GLN A 509 32.15 -14.21 -4.97
CA GLN A 509 33.00 -15.03 -5.84
C GLN A 509 33.42 -16.35 -5.17
N THR A 510 33.71 -16.32 -3.86
CA THR A 510 34.08 -17.52 -3.11
C THR A 510 32.88 -18.47 -2.96
N LEU A 511 31.70 -17.95 -2.63
CA LEU A 511 30.48 -18.75 -2.49
C LEU A 511 30.01 -19.32 -3.84
N GLU A 512 30.12 -18.55 -4.93
CA GLU A 512 29.87 -19.01 -6.30
C GLU A 512 30.80 -20.16 -6.69
N GLY A 513 32.09 -20.09 -6.34
CA GLY A 513 33.03 -21.20 -6.55
C GLY A 513 32.60 -22.48 -5.82
N ILE A 514 32.15 -22.36 -4.57
CA ILE A 514 31.63 -23.49 -3.79
C ILE A 514 30.34 -24.05 -4.44
N GLN A 515 29.45 -23.17 -4.89
CA GLN A 515 28.21 -23.52 -5.59
C GLN A 515 28.49 -24.36 -6.83
N GLN A 516 29.37 -23.86 -7.70
CA GLN A 516 29.70 -24.48 -8.98
C GLN A 516 30.34 -25.85 -8.77
N GLU A 517 31.26 -25.97 -7.81
CA GLU A 517 31.89 -27.25 -7.49
C GLU A 517 30.87 -28.25 -6.95
N PHE A 518 29.99 -27.84 -6.01
CA PHE A 518 28.93 -28.71 -5.53
C PHE A 518 28.02 -29.15 -6.68
N ASN A 519 27.43 -28.21 -7.41
CA ASN A 519 26.47 -28.50 -8.48
C ASN A 519 27.05 -29.38 -9.60
N SER A 520 28.33 -29.20 -9.94
CA SER A 520 29.02 -30.02 -10.96
C SER A 520 29.36 -31.43 -10.48
N SER A 521 29.48 -31.63 -9.17
CA SER A 521 29.80 -32.93 -8.57
C SER A 521 28.58 -33.83 -8.35
N GLN A 522 27.35 -33.30 -8.46
CA GLN A 522 26.12 -34.04 -8.16
C GLN A 522 25.59 -34.83 -9.37
N PRO A 523 25.60 -36.18 -9.32
CA PRO A 523 25.15 -37.01 -10.45
C PRO A 523 23.62 -37.05 -10.62
N GLY A 524 22.85 -36.66 -9.60
CA GLY A 524 21.38 -36.75 -9.57
C GLY A 524 20.63 -35.47 -9.94
N GLY A 525 21.33 -34.42 -10.40
CA GLY A 525 20.70 -33.12 -10.69
C GLY A 525 20.33 -32.30 -9.44
N LYS A 526 20.68 -32.78 -8.25
CA LYS A 526 20.63 -32.01 -7.00
C LYS A 526 21.54 -30.79 -7.09
N ARG A 527 21.05 -29.63 -6.64
CA ARG A 527 21.78 -28.35 -6.71
C ARG A 527 21.54 -27.50 -5.46
N VAL A 528 22.44 -26.55 -5.25
CA VAL A 528 22.28 -25.45 -4.29
C VAL A 528 22.31 -24.11 -5.02
N SER A 529 21.44 -23.19 -4.62
CA SER A 529 21.42 -21.80 -5.11
C SER A 529 22.45 -20.94 -4.38
N LEU A 530 22.82 -19.81 -4.98
CA LEU A 530 23.70 -18.85 -4.33
C LEU A 530 22.96 -18.18 -3.16
N ALA A 531 21.66 -17.94 -3.31
CA ALA A 531 20.77 -17.46 -2.25
C ALA A 531 20.85 -18.35 -0.99
N ASP A 532 20.78 -19.67 -1.17
CA ASP A 532 20.92 -20.61 -0.05
C ASP A 532 22.33 -20.63 0.52
N LEU A 533 23.38 -20.56 -0.31
CA LEU A 533 24.77 -20.51 0.19
C LEU A 533 25.09 -19.24 0.99
N ILE A 534 24.55 -18.09 0.60
CA ILE A 534 24.70 -16.84 1.35
C ILE A 534 24.13 -17.00 2.76
N VAL A 535 22.88 -17.49 2.87
CA VAL A 535 22.23 -17.70 4.17
C VAL A 535 22.92 -18.81 4.97
N LEU A 536 23.28 -19.92 4.31
CA LEU A 536 23.97 -21.05 4.92
C LEU A 536 25.34 -20.64 5.47
N GLY A 537 26.06 -19.77 4.76
CA GLY A 537 27.32 -19.19 5.22
C GLY A 537 27.14 -18.37 6.49
N GLY A 538 26.10 -17.53 6.55
CA GLY A 538 25.72 -16.82 7.78
C GLY A 538 25.43 -17.76 8.95
N CYS A 539 24.65 -18.83 8.72
CA CYS A 539 24.38 -19.85 9.73
C CYS A 539 25.68 -20.51 10.22
N ALA A 540 26.56 -20.93 9.31
CA ALA A 540 27.86 -21.53 9.65
C ALA A 540 28.74 -20.56 10.45
N GLY A 541 28.76 -19.27 10.07
CA GLY A 541 29.48 -18.23 10.78
C GLY A 541 29.00 -18.05 12.22
N ILE A 542 27.69 -18.04 12.45
CA ILE A 542 27.09 -17.95 13.80
C ILE A 542 27.41 -19.19 14.63
N GLU A 543 27.27 -20.39 14.08
CA GLU A 543 27.62 -21.65 14.76
C GLU A 543 29.11 -21.67 15.15
N GLN A 544 29.99 -21.27 14.24
CA GLN A 544 31.42 -21.18 14.51
C GLN A 544 31.74 -20.13 15.59
N ALA A 545 31.07 -18.99 15.58
CA ALA A 545 31.25 -17.94 16.59
C ALA A 545 30.81 -18.41 17.98
N ALA A 546 29.64 -19.04 18.09
CA ALA A 546 29.16 -19.62 19.34
C ALA A 546 30.11 -20.71 19.85
N LYS A 547 30.61 -21.58 18.96
CA LYS A 547 31.60 -22.61 19.31
C LYS A 547 32.89 -22.00 19.83
N ASN A 548 33.39 -20.93 19.22
CA ASN A 548 34.56 -20.18 19.70
C ASN A 548 34.33 -19.57 21.10
N ALA A 549 33.09 -19.25 21.43
CA ALA A 549 32.68 -18.78 22.76
C ALA A 549 32.34 -19.92 23.75
N GLY A 550 32.55 -21.19 23.38
CA GLY A 550 32.31 -22.35 24.24
C GLY A 550 30.85 -22.85 24.25
N HIS A 551 30.03 -22.44 23.28
CA HIS A 551 28.65 -22.88 23.14
C HIS A 551 28.47 -23.75 21.90
N ASP A 552 27.94 -24.96 22.10
CA ASP A 552 27.57 -25.85 21.00
C ASP A 552 26.11 -25.58 20.61
N VAL A 553 25.91 -24.88 19.50
CA VAL A 553 24.60 -24.48 18.99
C VAL A 553 24.45 -24.90 17.54
N THR A 554 23.24 -25.30 17.16
CA THR A 554 22.87 -25.54 15.77
C THR A 554 21.87 -24.47 15.34
N VAL A 555 22.21 -23.73 14.30
CA VAL A 555 21.36 -22.73 13.68
C VAL A 555 20.50 -23.42 12.62
N PRO A 556 19.16 -23.41 12.76
CA PRO A 556 18.27 -24.01 11.78
C PRO A 556 18.46 -23.40 10.39
N PHE A 557 18.45 -24.25 9.37
CA PHE A 557 18.54 -23.83 7.98
C PHE A 557 17.48 -24.57 7.15
N LYS A 558 16.80 -23.83 6.27
CA LYS A 558 15.81 -24.37 5.34
C LYS A 558 16.24 -24.03 3.91
N PRO A 559 16.58 -25.03 3.07
CA PRO A 559 16.89 -24.81 1.66
C PRO A 559 15.63 -24.54 0.84
N GLY A 560 15.84 -24.13 -0.40
CA GLY A 560 14.78 -23.90 -1.39
C GLY A 560 14.69 -22.45 -1.87
N ARG A 561 15.63 -21.59 -1.48
CA ARG A 561 15.79 -20.30 -2.16
C ARG A 561 16.32 -20.56 -3.57
N THR A 562 15.99 -19.69 -4.50
CA THR A 562 16.50 -19.73 -5.87
C THR A 562 17.11 -18.38 -6.23
N ASP A 563 17.86 -18.33 -7.32
CA ASP A 563 18.60 -17.15 -7.75
C ASP A 563 17.79 -16.37 -8.80
N ALA A 564 17.54 -15.08 -8.55
CA ALA A 564 16.82 -14.21 -9.47
C ALA A 564 17.73 -13.77 -10.62
N LEU A 565 17.11 -13.27 -11.70
CA LEU A 565 17.81 -12.72 -12.85
C LEU A 565 17.80 -11.18 -12.80
N GLN A 566 18.84 -10.54 -13.36
CA GLN A 566 18.90 -9.08 -13.43
C GLN A 566 17.72 -8.49 -14.22
N GLU A 567 17.35 -9.14 -15.33
CA GLU A 567 16.18 -8.78 -16.17
C GLU A 567 14.82 -8.94 -15.46
N LYS A 568 14.80 -9.62 -14.30
CA LYS A 568 13.64 -9.76 -13.41
C LYS A 568 13.79 -8.94 -12.12
N THR A 569 14.77 -8.02 -12.09
CA THR A 569 15.06 -7.16 -10.95
C THR A 569 15.08 -5.71 -11.43
N ASP A 570 14.00 -4.99 -11.15
CA ASP A 570 13.85 -3.59 -11.52
C ASP A 570 14.71 -2.69 -10.63
N VAL A 571 15.71 -2.05 -11.24
CA VAL A 571 16.70 -1.24 -10.52
C VAL A 571 16.05 -0.07 -9.78
N GLU A 572 15.10 0.62 -10.41
CA GLU A 572 14.44 1.79 -9.81
C GLU A 572 13.56 1.36 -8.64
N SER A 573 12.81 0.27 -8.83
CA SER A 573 11.94 -0.28 -7.78
C SER A 573 12.71 -0.84 -6.58
N PHE A 574 13.95 -1.32 -6.76
CA PHE A 574 14.80 -1.80 -5.66
C PHE A 574 15.60 -0.68 -4.99
N ALA A 575 15.78 0.48 -5.62
CA ALA A 575 16.54 1.60 -5.04
C ALA A 575 15.94 2.09 -3.72
N VAL A 576 14.62 2.04 -3.56
CA VAL A 576 13.92 2.43 -2.32
C VAL A 576 14.15 1.48 -1.14
N LEU A 577 14.77 0.31 -1.37
CA LEU A 577 15.16 -0.63 -0.33
C LEU A 577 16.58 -0.39 0.20
N GLU A 578 17.35 0.52 -0.40
CA GLU A 578 18.68 0.90 0.07
C GLU A 578 18.54 1.65 1.40
N PRO A 579 19.07 1.11 2.52
CA PRO A 579 18.97 1.77 3.80
C PRO A 579 19.93 2.97 3.84
N THR A 580 19.42 4.14 4.17
CA THR A 580 20.23 5.34 4.46
C THR A 580 20.78 5.32 5.90
N ALA A 581 20.19 4.50 6.78
CA ALA A 581 20.75 4.13 8.07
C ALA A 581 20.49 2.65 8.36
N ASP A 582 21.48 1.97 8.94
CA ASP A 582 21.35 0.60 9.40
C ASP A 582 22.04 0.47 10.76
N GLY A 583 21.26 0.62 11.82
CA GLY A 583 21.75 0.49 13.19
C GLY A 583 22.27 -0.91 13.53
N PHE A 584 21.86 -1.96 12.79
CA PHE A 584 22.40 -3.31 12.98
C PHE A 584 23.83 -3.42 12.44
N ARG A 585 24.15 -2.72 11.36
CA ARG A 585 25.51 -2.61 10.80
C ARG A 585 26.29 -1.36 11.25
N ASN A 586 25.75 -0.53 12.13
CA ASN A 586 26.39 0.73 12.53
C ASN A 586 26.67 1.68 11.34
N TYR A 587 25.74 1.76 10.39
CA TYR A 587 25.86 2.58 9.19
C TYR A 587 24.87 3.75 9.19
N THR A 588 25.30 4.88 8.65
CA THR A 588 24.47 6.04 8.32
C THR A 588 25.09 6.77 7.13
N SER A 589 24.24 7.30 6.25
CA SER A 589 24.64 8.15 5.13
C SER A 589 23.68 9.33 4.98
N GLY A 590 24.22 10.45 4.49
CA GLY A 590 23.45 11.66 4.28
C GLY A 590 23.01 12.35 5.58
N LYS A 591 21.92 13.10 5.49
CA LYS A 591 21.29 13.79 6.62
C LYS A 591 19.91 13.18 6.86
N HIS A 592 19.54 13.05 8.13
CA HIS A 592 18.23 12.57 8.56
C HIS A 592 17.53 13.63 9.39
N SER A 593 16.21 13.73 9.23
CA SER A 593 15.33 14.52 10.10
C SER A 593 15.08 13.84 11.43
N GLU A 594 15.01 12.51 11.40
CA GLU A 594 14.82 11.59 12.51
C GLU A 594 16.14 11.30 13.24
N SER A 595 16.06 10.87 14.49
CA SER A 595 17.24 10.37 15.19
C SER A 595 17.64 8.98 14.71
N LEU A 596 18.92 8.63 14.86
CA LEU A 596 19.43 7.32 14.40
C LEU A 596 18.79 6.15 15.16
N GLU A 597 18.44 6.36 16.43
CA GLU A 597 17.70 5.38 17.23
C GLU A 597 16.24 5.21 16.77
N GLU A 598 15.61 6.25 16.24
CA GLU A 598 14.28 6.14 15.61
C GLU A 598 14.38 5.30 14.34
N LEU A 599 15.40 5.54 13.49
CA LEU A 599 15.62 4.76 12.27
C LEU A 599 15.93 3.28 12.56
N LEU A 600 16.64 2.97 13.66
CA LEU A 600 16.85 1.59 14.10
C LEU A 600 15.53 0.91 14.50
N VAL A 601 14.68 1.60 15.26
CA VAL A 601 13.39 1.08 15.70
C VAL A 601 12.44 0.90 14.50
N ASP A 602 12.41 1.86 13.58
CA ASP A 602 11.67 1.77 12.32
C ASP A 602 12.11 0.54 11.51
N ARG A 603 13.42 0.38 11.31
CA ARG A 603 13.97 -0.78 10.58
C ARG A 603 13.65 -2.10 11.28
N ALA A 604 13.73 -2.15 12.60
CA ALA A 604 13.36 -3.33 13.37
C ALA A 604 11.88 -3.68 13.19
N GLN A 605 10.99 -2.69 13.13
CA GLN A 605 9.57 -2.89 12.86
C GLN A 605 9.34 -3.44 11.46
N LEU A 606 9.99 -2.90 10.43
CA LEU A 606 9.91 -3.43 9.05
C LEU A 606 10.38 -4.89 8.97
N MET A 607 11.31 -5.31 9.83
CA MET A 607 11.76 -6.71 9.93
C MET A 607 10.86 -7.58 10.83
N SER A 608 9.74 -7.04 11.32
CA SER A 608 8.82 -7.68 12.27
C SER A 608 9.48 -8.13 13.58
N LEU A 609 10.49 -7.41 14.05
CA LEU A 609 11.19 -7.72 15.29
C LEU A 609 10.46 -7.11 16.50
N SER A 610 10.41 -7.87 17.59
CA SER A 610 10.10 -7.33 18.91
C SER A 610 11.31 -6.59 19.51
N ALA A 611 11.06 -5.71 20.49
CA ALA A 611 12.15 -5.01 21.18
C ALA A 611 13.23 -5.96 21.75
N PRO A 612 12.91 -7.10 22.42
CA PRO A 612 13.93 -8.07 22.83
C PRO A 612 14.75 -8.67 21.67
N GLN A 613 14.10 -8.98 20.54
CA GLN A 613 14.78 -9.52 19.36
C GLN A 613 15.72 -8.48 18.74
N MET A 614 15.26 -7.23 18.59
CA MET A 614 16.09 -6.11 18.14
C MET A 614 17.32 -5.95 19.04
N THR A 615 17.15 -5.92 20.37
CA THR A 615 18.25 -5.78 21.33
C THR A 615 19.27 -6.92 21.22
N ALA A 616 18.80 -8.18 21.18
CA ALA A 616 19.68 -9.34 21.06
C ALA A 616 20.47 -9.32 19.75
N LEU A 617 19.82 -8.92 18.65
CA LEU A 617 20.41 -8.87 17.33
C LEU A 617 21.48 -7.78 17.21
N VAL A 618 21.20 -6.57 17.71
CA VAL A 618 22.20 -5.50 17.78
C VAL A 618 23.43 -5.96 18.59
N GLY A 619 23.22 -6.54 19.78
CA GLY A 619 24.31 -7.04 20.61
C GLY A 619 25.14 -8.14 19.92
N GLY A 620 24.46 -9.12 19.31
CA GLY A 620 25.10 -10.22 18.59
C GLY A 620 25.92 -9.75 17.38
N LEU A 621 25.35 -8.90 16.53
CA LEU A 621 26.04 -8.38 15.35
C LEU A 621 27.26 -7.55 15.70
N ARG A 622 27.24 -6.80 16.81
CA ARG A 622 28.43 -6.09 17.32
C ARG A 622 29.56 -7.04 17.69
N VAL A 623 29.28 -8.11 18.43
CA VAL A 623 30.31 -9.09 18.84
C VAL A 623 30.84 -9.90 17.65
N LEU A 624 29.99 -10.16 16.64
CA LEU A 624 30.37 -10.83 15.41
C LEU A 624 31.20 -9.93 14.47
N GLY A 625 31.38 -8.66 14.81
CA GLY A 625 32.09 -7.68 13.98
C GLY A 625 31.39 -7.40 12.66
N ALA A 626 30.05 -7.45 12.64
CA ALA A 626 29.24 -7.21 11.45
C ALA A 626 28.98 -5.72 11.19
N ASN A 627 29.93 -4.85 11.55
CA ASN A 627 29.82 -3.41 11.41
C ASN A 627 30.35 -2.96 10.04
N PHE A 628 29.69 -1.95 9.49
CA PHE A 628 30.15 -1.25 8.29
C PHE A 628 31.53 -0.64 8.54
N GLY A 629 32.46 -0.87 7.61
CA GLY A 629 33.84 -0.37 7.69
C GLY A 629 34.66 -0.89 8.87
N GLY A 630 34.19 -1.92 9.58
CA GLY A 630 34.84 -2.43 10.80
C GLY A 630 34.78 -1.47 12.00
N SER A 631 33.79 -0.56 12.02
CA SER A 631 33.59 0.46 13.07
C SER A 631 33.25 -0.07 14.45
#